data_AF-A0A7J4GQZ4-F1
#
_entry.id   AF-A0A7J4GQZ4-F1
#
_cell.length_a   1.000
_cell.length_b   1.000
_cell.length_c   1.000
_cell.angle_alpha   90.00
_cell.angle_beta   90.00
_cell.angle_gamma   90.00
#
_symmetry.space_group_name_H-M   'P 1'
#
loop_
_entity.id
_entity.type
_entity.pdbx_description
1 polymer ?
#
loop_
_entity_poly.entity_id
_entity_poly.type
_entity_poly.pdbx_seq_one_letter_code
_entity_poly.pdbx_strand_id
1 'polypeptide(L)'
;MEVLSLLRVIAGLVLVLFLPGYTLIQAMFPRRGELDEEFDTLYRVTLGMAMSICVVILIGFVIGNPSLGNAPDWEGISDGDKGYFQTFFVTALLLLTTFLFFIIGWYRGAYPWMANIHPSLARVPPGLRIESELAVAGKYIPAELLELQGLKHDRDNVKKKMKDAELRKRIGSSMMKKYYDRKEKTLLADLADIDSRMAELDETLNRPGEGEGLSGDVTQDEPVSILAVPDVESDTEESDTKESDTEE
;
A
#
# COMPACT_ATOMS: atom_id res chain seq x y z
N MET A 1 5.78 -6.93 43.29
CA MET A 1 7.01 -7.09 42.48
C MET A 1 6.88 -8.20 41.44
N GLU A 2 6.19 -9.31 41.74
CA GLU A 2 6.06 -10.46 40.81
C GLU A 2 5.37 -10.14 39.48
N VAL A 3 4.29 -9.34 39.50
CA VAL A 3 3.53 -8.98 38.29
C VAL A 3 4.39 -8.21 37.28
N LEU A 4 5.23 -7.28 37.74
CA LEU A 4 6.14 -6.51 36.87
C LEU A 4 7.21 -7.40 36.23
N SER A 5 7.74 -8.37 36.99
CA SER A 5 8.69 -9.36 36.47
C SER A 5 8.03 -10.27 35.44
N LEU A 6 6.80 -10.75 35.70
CA LEU A 6 6.04 -11.55 34.75
C LEU A 6 5.79 -10.77 33.45
N LEU A 7 5.32 -9.53 33.54
CA LEU A 7 5.09 -8.67 32.37
C LEU A 7 6.36 -8.44 31.58
N ARG A 8 7.51 -8.27 32.24
CA ARG A 8 8.81 -8.12 31.56
C ARG A 8 9.21 -9.38 30.80
N VAL A 9 8.98 -10.56 31.38
CA VAL A 9 9.27 -11.84 30.70
C VAL A 9 8.35 -12.03 29.50
N ILE A 10 7.05 -11.75 29.65
CA ILE A 10 6.09 -11.83 28.54
C ILE A 10 6.46 -10.83 27.44
N ALA A 11 6.79 -9.59 27.79
CA ALA A 11 7.21 -8.57 26.84
C ALA A 11 8.49 -8.96 26.11
N GLY A 12 9.49 -9.51 26.82
CA GLY A 12 10.72 -10.01 26.22
C GLY A 12 10.46 -11.18 25.26
N LEU A 13 9.57 -12.11 25.64
CA LEU A 13 9.18 -13.23 24.80
C LEU A 13 8.51 -12.74 23.49
N VAL A 14 7.57 -11.81 23.59
CA VAL A 14 6.88 -11.24 22.42
C VAL A 14 7.85 -10.43 21.55
N LEU A 15 8.77 -9.67 22.17
CA LEU A 15 9.81 -8.91 21.48
C LEU A 15 10.71 -9.85 20.65
N VAL A 16 11.13 -10.97 21.21
CA VAL A 16 12.08 -11.87 20.55
C VAL A 16 11.40 -12.81 19.55
N LEU A 17 10.23 -13.35 19.87
CA LEU A 17 9.58 -14.38 19.06
C LEU A 17 8.65 -13.84 17.98
N PHE A 18 8.21 -12.57 18.07
CA PHE A 18 7.15 -12.09 17.19
C PHE A 18 7.43 -10.74 16.54
N LEU A 19 7.79 -9.71 17.32
CA LEU A 19 7.83 -8.32 16.87
C LEU A 19 8.71 -8.05 15.62
N PRO A 20 10.01 -8.37 15.60
CA PRO A 20 10.88 -8.02 14.49
C PRO A 20 10.52 -8.83 13.23
N GLY A 21 10.13 -10.09 13.37
CA GLY A 21 9.73 -10.92 12.23
C GLY A 21 8.37 -10.52 11.65
N TYR A 22 7.37 -10.27 12.50
CA TYR A 22 6.04 -9.87 12.05
C TYR A 22 6.05 -8.50 11.35
N THR A 23 6.78 -7.53 11.90
CA THR A 23 6.95 -6.21 11.27
C THR A 23 7.71 -6.29 9.95
N LEU A 24 8.71 -7.18 9.83
CA LEU A 24 9.39 -7.44 8.56
C LEU A 24 8.43 -8.01 7.51
N ILE A 25 7.56 -8.95 7.88
CA ILE A 25 6.59 -9.54 6.93
C ILE A 25 5.54 -8.53 6.51
N GLN A 26 5.06 -7.69 7.43
CA GLN A 26 4.21 -6.57 7.05
C GLN A 26 4.95 -5.57 6.13
N ALA A 27 6.25 -5.38 6.31
CA ALA A 27 7.05 -4.57 5.41
C ALA A 27 7.19 -5.20 4.01
N MET A 28 7.45 -6.50 3.92
CA MET A 28 7.62 -7.19 2.63
C MET A 28 6.31 -7.32 1.86
N PHE A 29 5.24 -7.77 2.52
CA PHE A 29 3.93 -8.05 1.94
C PHE A 29 2.85 -7.13 2.54
N PRO A 30 2.82 -5.84 2.16
CA PRO A 30 1.92 -4.87 2.78
C PRO A 30 0.44 -5.10 2.45
N ARG A 31 0.11 -5.76 1.32
CA ARG A 31 -1.27 -5.91 0.85
C ARG A 31 -1.86 -7.25 1.23
N ARG A 32 -3.15 -7.25 1.57
CA ARG A 32 -3.92 -8.47 1.84
C ARG A 32 -4.06 -9.29 0.56
N GLY A 33 -3.81 -10.59 0.65
CA GLY A 33 -3.93 -11.54 -0.46
C GLY A 33 -2.67 -11.73 -1.32
N GLU A 34 -1.50 -11.22 -0.91
CA GLU A 34 -0.23 -11.46 -1.64
C GLU A 34 0.42 -12.81 -1.32
N LEU A 35 0.17 -13.39 -0.13
CA LEU A 35 0.68 -14.72 0.23
C LEU A 35 -0.33 -15.82 -0.06
N ASP A 36 -1.59 -15.60 0.34
CA ASP A 36 -2.73 -16.47 0.08
C ASP A 36 -4.04 -15.70 0.34
N GLU A 37 -5.06 -15.86 -0.50
CA GLU A 37 -6.30 -15.08 -0.40
C GLU A 37 -7.15 -15.51 0.81
N GLU A 38 -7.12 -16.79 1.18
CA GLU A 38 -7.95 -17.36 2.24
C GLU A 38 -7.27 -17.36 3.63
N PHE A 39 -5.94 -17.47 3.68
CA PHE A 39 -5.18 -17.65 4.94
C PHE A 39 -4.10 -16.59 5.19
N ASP A 40 -4.18 -15.42 4.55
CA ASP A 40 -3.20 -14.33 4.65
C ASP A 40 -2.75 -14.02 6.08
N THR A 41 -3.70 -13.93 7.03
CA THR A 41 -3.39 -13.62 8.43
C THR A 41 -2.62 -14.74 9.14
N LEU A 42 -2.98 -15.99 8.89
CA LEU A 42 -2.32 -17.15 9.50
C LEU A 42 -0.90 -17.30 8.95
N TYR A 43 -0.72 -17.11 7.64
CA TYR A 43 0.60 -17.11 7.02
C TYR A 43 1.47 -15.97 7.53
N ARG A 44 0.94 -14.75 7.66
CA ARG A 44 1.70 -13.62 8.23
C ARG A 44 2.18 -13.89 9.65
N VAL A 45 1.34 -14.50 10.48
CA VAL A 45 1.69 -14.82 11.88
C VAL A 45 2.74 -15.92 11.94
N THR A 46 2.53 -17.02 11.22
CA THR A 46 3.44 -18.18 11.24
C THR A 46 4.79 -17.86 10.60
N LEU A 47 4.77 -17.22 9.42
CA LEU A 47 5.97 -16.77 8.72
C LEU A 47 6.66 -15.63 9.48
N GLY A 48 5.89 -14.76 10.14
CA GLY A 48 6.41 -13.74 11.05
C GLY A 48 7.17 -14.33 12.23
N MET A 49 6.67 -15.37 12.88
CA MET A 49 7.41 -16.06 13.95
C MET A 49 8.72 -16.69 13.43
N ALA A 50 8.66 -17.38 12.29
CA ALA A 50 9.85 -17.98 11.69
C ALA A 50 10.92 -16.92 11.35
N MET A 51 10.52 -15.80 10.73
CA MET A 51 11.42 -14.71 10.42
C MET A 51 11.95 -13.99 11.66
N SER A 52 11.19 -13.96 12.76
CA SER A 52 11.65 -13.37 14.02
C SER A 52 12.89 -14.09 14.54
N ILE A 53 12.88 -15.43 14.50
CA ILE A 53 14.03 -16.25 14.90
C ILE A 53 15.24 -15.95 14.00
N CYS A 54 15.04 -15.88 12.68
CA CYS A 54 16.11 -15.55 11.74
C CYS A 54 16.74 -14.18 12.05
N VAL A 55 15.92 -13.14 12.24
CA VAL A 55 16.40 -11.78 12.53
C VAL A 55 17.15 -11.72 13.85
N VAL A 56 16.64 -12.37 14.90
CA VAL A 56 17.30 -12.42 16.21
C VAL A 56 18.67 -13.10 16.12
N ILE A 57 18.77 -14.23 15.40
CA ILE A 57 20.05 -14.93 15.19
C ILE A 57 21.05 -14.05 14.43
N LEU A 58 20.60 -13.37 13.37
CA LEU A 58 21.45 -12.46 12.60
C LEU A 58 21.96 -11.29 13.45
N ILE A 59 21.09 -10.66 14.24
CA ILE A 59 21.46 -9.61 15.18
C ILE A 59 22.48 -10.13 16.21
N GLY A 60 22.23 -11.30 16.78
CA GLY A 60 23.13 -11.93 17.74
C GLY A 60 24.50 -12.22 17.14
N PHE A 61 24.55 -12.68 15.89
CA PHE A 61 25.81 -12.94 15.18
C PHE A 61 26.57 -11.64 14.86
N VAL A 62 25.86 -10.60 14.40
CA VAL A 62 26.47 -9.30 14.12
C VAL A 62 27.08 -8.72 15.39
N ILE A 63 26.30 -8.59 16.46
CA ILE A 63 26.74 -8.02 17.75
C ILE A 63 27.81 -8.88 18.43
N GLY A 64 27.70 -10.21 18.31
CA GLY A 64 28.63 -11.15 18.92
C GLY A 64 29.96 -11.27 18.19
N ASN A 65 30.15 -10.56 17.08
CA ASN A 65 31.40 -10.59 16.32
C ASN A 65 32.53 -9.90 17.11
N PRO A 66 33.63 -10.60 17.44
CA PRO A 66 34.76 -10.02 18.18
C PRO A 66 35.41 -8.83 17.46
N SER A 67 35.24 -8.71 16.14
CA SER A 67 35.76 -7.59 15.36
C SER A 67 35.17 -6.23 15.76
N LEU A 68 34.02 -6.21 16.44
CA LEU A 68 33.40 -4.96 16.92
C LEU A 68 34.13 -4.36 18.11
N GLY A 69 34.98 -5.14 18.79
CA GLY A 69 35.70 -4.72 19.99
C GLY A 69 34.79 -4.64 21.23
N ASN A 70 35.21 -3.80 22.17
CA ASN A 70 34.52 -3.63 23.45
C ASN A 70 33.38 -2.62 23.34
N ALA A 71 32.34 -2.83 24.15
CA ALA A 71 31.22 -1.91 24.22
C ALA A 71 31.65 -0.58 24.87
N PRO A 72 30.98 0.55 24.56
CA PRO A 72 31.16 1.80 25.29
C PRO A 72 30.90 1.57 26.78
N ASP A 73 31.78 2.11 27.63
CA ASP A 73 31.61 2.03 29.08
C ASP A 73 30.72 3.20 29.54
N TRP A 74 29.43 2.92 29.71
CA TRP A 74 28.46 3.90 30.19
C TRP A 74 28.09 3.53 31.61
N GLU A 75 28.46 4.40 32.54
CA GLU A 75 28.31 4.19 33.97
C GLU A 75 26.88 3.74 34.33
N GLY A 76 26.75 2.49 34.77
CA GLY A 76 25.49 1.88 35.19
C GLY A 76 24.59 1.31 34.08
N ILE A 77 24.95 1.46 32.80
CA ILE A 77 24.12 1.01 31.66
C ILE A 77 24.80 -0.09 30.85
N SER A 78 26.10 0.03 30.61
CA SER A 78 26.91 -0.95 29.90
C SER A 78 28.22 -1.20 30.62
N ASP A 79 28.73 -2.41 30.47
CA ASP A 79 29.99 -2.84 31.08
C ASP A 79 31.07 -2.82 29.98
N GLY A 80 31.98 -1.85 30.00
CA GLY A 80 32.98 -1.63 28.96
C GLY A 80 34.01 -2.75 28.84
N ASP A 81 34.15 -3.59 29.86
CA ASP A 81 35.02 -4.77 29.83
C ASP A 81 34.37 -5.96 29.10
N LYS A 82 33.08 -5.88 28.77
CA LYS A 82 32.34 -6.89 28.02
C LYS A 82 32.09 -6.42 26.59
N GLY A 83 32.06 -7.37 25.65
CA GLY A 83 31.68 -7.09 24.27
C GLY A 83 30.22 -6.60 24.16
N TYR A 84 29.80 -6.24 22.94
CA TYR A 84 28.47 -5.69 22.67
C TYR A 84 27.29 -6.63 22.96
N PHE A 85 27.54 -7.92 23.24
CA PHE A 85 26.51 -8.91 23.58
C PHE A 85 25.98 -8.72 25.02
N GLN A 86 25.39 -7.56 25.28
CA GLN A 86 24.72 -7.22 26.54
C GLN A 86 23.23 -7.03 26.31
N THR A 87 22.44 -7.21 27.36
CA THR A 87 20.98 -7.11 27.31
C THR A 87 20.51 -5.76 26.78
N PHE A 88 21.18 -4.67 27.16
CA PHE A 88 20.86 -3.32 26.70
C PHE A 88 21.01 -3.19 25.17
N PHE A 89 22.18 -3.53 24.61
CA PHE A 89 22.42 -3.40 23.17
C PHE A 89 21.53 -4.35 22.35
N VAL A 90 21.32 -5.58 22.82
CA VAL A 90 20.45 -6.55 22.13
C VAL A 90 19.01 -6.05 22.10
N THR A 91 18.48 -5.58 23.23
CA THR A 91 17.10 -5.06 23.29
C THR A 91 16.95 -3.77 22.48
N ALA A 92 17.92 -2.86 22.54
CA ALA A 92 17.94 -1.64 21.75
C ALA A 92 17.96 -1.94 20.24
N LEU A 93 18.82 -2.86 19.79
CA LEU A 93 18.92 -3.21 18.37
C LEU A 93 17.67 -3.93 17.86
N LEU A 94 17.06 -4.80 18.68
CA LEU A 94 15.78 -5.43 18.35
C LEU A 94 14.65 -4.41 18.22
N LEU A 95 14.56 -3.46 19.16
CA LEU A 95 13.57 -2.37 19.09
C LEU A 95 13.80 -1.47 17.87
N LEU A 96 15.05 -1.09 17.61
CA LEU A 96 15.42 -0.26 16.46
C LEU A 96 15.09 -0.96 15.14
N THR A 97 15.41 -2.24 15.02
CA THR A 97 15.10 -3.05 13.83
C THR A 97 13.59 -3.18 13.64
N THR A 98 12.84 -3.43 14.72
CA THR A 98 11.37 -3.48 14.70
C THR A 98 10.77 -2.14 14.24
N PHE A 99 11.29 -1.03 14.77
CA PHE A 99 10.84 0.31 14.40
C PHE A 99 11.18 0.64 12.94
N LEU A 100 12.36 0.26 12.46
CA LEU A 100 12.76 0.42 11.07
C LEU A 100 11.82 -0.34 10.12
N PHE A 101 11.54 -1.62 10.42
CA PHE A 101 10.59 -2.40 9.62
C PHE A 101 9.18 -1.84 9.71
N PHE A 102 8.77 -1.32 10.86
CA PHE A 102 7.50 -0.63 11.00
C PHE A 102 7.41 0.60 10.09
N ILE A 103 8.44 1.45 10.04
CA ILE A 103 8.50 2.61 9.13
C ILE A 103 8.47 2.15 7.66
N ILE A 104 9.22 1.11 7.30
CA ILE A 104 9.22 0.59 5.92
C ILE A 104 7.84 0.03 5.54
N GLY A 105 7.22 -0.73 6.44
CA GLY A 105 5.86 -1.24 6.25
C GLY A 105 4.82 -0.13 6.19
N TRP A 106 4.98 0.91 7.00
CA TRP A 106 4.17 2.12 6.92
C TRP A 106 4.31 2.78 5.55
N TYR A 107 5.53 3.07 5.10
CA TYR A 107 5.78 3.70 3.81
C TYR A 107 5.24 2.88 2.62
N ARG A 108 5.22 1.55 2.76
CA ARG A 108 4.64 0.61 1.78
C ARG A 108 3.12 0.43 1.91
N GLY A 109 2.48 0.97 2.95
CA GLY A 109 1.03 0.95 3.13
C GLY A 109 0.47 -0.27 3.88
N ALA A 110 1.28 -0.94 4.71
CA ALA A 110 0.85 -2.12 5.47
C ALA A 110 -0.18 -1.83 6.58
N TYR A 111 -0.27 -0.58 7.04
CA TYR A 111 -1.12 -0.18 8.17
C TYR A 111 -2.26 0.77 7.73
N PRO A 112 -3.39 0.24 7.24
CA PRO A 112 -4.48 1.06 6.68
C PRO A 112 -5.16 1.99 7.69
N TRP A 113 -5.12 1.69 8.99
CA TRP A 113 -5.66 2.58 10.04
C TRP A 113 -4.95 3.94 10.09
N MET A 114 -3.69 4.00 9.64
CA MET A 114 -2.90 5.22 9.57
C MET A 114 -3.34 6.17 8.44
N ALA A 115 -4.15 5.70 7.49
CA ALA A 115 -4.72 6.52 6.42
C ALA A 115 -5.66 7.61 6.96
N ASN A 116 -6.21 7.43 8.17
CA ASN A 116 -6.99 8.46 8.86
C ASN A 116 -6.16 9.71 9.23
N ILE A 117 -4.83 9.62 9.22
CA ILE A 117 -3.94 10.72 9.61
C ILE A 117 -3.49 11.52 8.37
N HIS A 118 -3.40 10.91 7.19
CA HIS A 118 -3.01 11.62 5.96
C HIS A 118 -3.53 10.93 4.68
N PRO A 119 -4.31 11.60 3.82
CA PRO A 119 -4.99 11.01 2.65
C PRO A 119 -4.03 10.48 1.57
N SER A 120 -2.79 10.97 1.50
CA SER A 120 -1.77 10.46 0.55
C SER A 120 -1.31 9.02 0.83
N LEU A 121 -1.68 8.42 1.97
CA LEU A 121 -1.28 7.06 2.36
C LEU A 121 -2.38 6.00 2.13
N ALA A 122 -3.58 6.42 1.70
CA ALA A 122 -4.64 5.52 1.28
C ALA A 122 -4.30 4.91 -0.10
N ARG A 123 -3.51 3.84 -0.12
CA ARG A 123 -3.27 3.06 -1.35
C ARG A 123 -4.24 1.88 -1.39
N VAL A 124 -5.28 2.03 -2.21
CA VAL A 124 -6.43 1.12 -2.32
C VAL A 124 -6.00 -0.23 -2.95
N PRO A 125 -6.56 -1.39 -2.53
CA PRO A 125 -6.43 -2.65 -3.27
C PRO A 125 -6.97 -2.49 -4.70
N PRO A 126 -6.35 -3.16 -5.70
CA PRO A 126 -6.79 -3.07 -7.09
C PRO A 126 -8.19 -3.67 -7.22
N GLY A 127 -9.21 -2.82 -7.40
CA GLY A 127 -10.61 -3.23 -7.63
C GLY A 127 -11.68 -2.33 -7.01
N LEU A 128 -11.36 -1.54 -5.97
CA LEU A 128 -12.32 -0.75 -5.16
C LEU A 128 -12.18 0.77 -5.34
N ARG A 129 -11.83 1.21 -6.56
CA ARG A 129 -11.34 2.58 -6.85
C ARG A 129 -12.38 3.71 -6.69
N ILE A 130 -13.65 3.42 -6.40
CA ILE A 130 -14.72 4.42 -6.50
C ILE A 130 -15.42 4.65 -5.15
N GLU A 131 -15.74 3.59 -4.40
CA GLU A 131 -16.44 3.72 -3.10
C GLU A 131 -15.54 4.18 -1.95
N SER A 132 -14.28 3.78 -1.96
CA SER A 132 -13.39 3.98 -0.81
C SER A 132 -12.74 5.37 -0.75
N GLU A 133 -12.51 6.01 -1.90
CA GLU A 133 -12.01 7.39 -1.96
C GLU A 133 -13.08 8.40 -1.53
N LEU A 134 -14.36 8.17 -1.88
CA LEU A 134 -15.47 9.03 -1.46
C LEU A 134 -15.86 8.82 0.02
N ALA A 135 -15.88 7.58 0.51
CA ALA A 135 -16.20 7.29 1.90
C ALA A 135 -15.15 7.85 2.89
N VAL A 136 -13.88 7.91 2.48
CA VAL A 136 -12.77 8.46 3.27
C VAL A 136 -12.77 9.99 3.30
N ALA A 137 -13.29 10.65 2.26
CA ALA A 137 -13.38 12.10 2.19
C ALA A 137 -14.54 12.72 3.01
N GLY A 138 -15.36 11.91 3.69
CA GLY A 138 -16.55 12.38 4.41
C GLY A 138 -17.59 13.05 3.50
N LYS A 139 -17.45 12.91 2.18
CA LYS A 139 -18.39 13.43 1.19
C LYS A 139 -19.47 12.38 0.94
N TYR A 140 -20.70 12.88 0.80
CA TYR A 140 -21.86 12.08 0.42
C TYR A 140 -21.53 11.21 -0.79
N ILE A 141 -21.64 9.89 -0.64
CA ILE A 141 -21.58 8.96 -1.76
C ILE A 141 -22.85 9.22 -2.58
N PRO A 142 -22.75 9.74 -3.82
CA PRO A 142 -23.94 9.92 -4.64
C PRO A 142 -24.54 8.54 -4.89
N ALA A 143 -25.85 8.40 -4.66
CA ALA A 143 -26.56 7.13 -4.74
C ALA A 143 -26.34 6.42 -6.10
N GLU A 144 -26.13 7.21 -7.15
CA GLU A 144 -25.85 6.76 -8.52
C GLU A 144 -24.54 5.94 -8.64
N LEU A 145 -23.49 6.28 -7.89
CA LEU A 145 -22.21 5.54 -7.91
C LEU A 145 -22.32 4.18 -7.19
N LEU A 146 -23.06 4.15 -6.09
CA LEU A 146 -23.36 2.91 -5.36
C LEU A 146 -24.23 1.97 -6.22
N GLU A 147 -25.21 2.54 -6.92
CA GLU A 147 -26.06 1.82 -7.85
C GLU A 147 -25.25 1.25 -9.01
N LEU A 148 -24.38 2.05 -9.64
CA LEU A 148 -23.52 1.60 -10.73
C LEU A 148 -22.59 0.45 -10.31
N GLN A 149 -22.07 0.47 -9.08
CA GLN A 149 -21.28 -0.65 -8.56
C GLN A 149 -22.12 -1.90 -8.29
N GLY A 150 -23.32 -1.75 -7.73
CA GLY A 150 -24.28 -2.84 -7.58
C GLY A 150 -24.60 -3.50 -8.91
N LEU A 151 -24.84 -2.70 -9.95
CA LEU A 151 -25.11 -3.18 -11.31
C LEU A 151 -23.91 -3.92 -11.93
N LYS A 152 -22.69 -3.43 -11.72
CA LYS A 152 -21.47 -4.14 -12.18
C LYS A 152 -21.35 -5.53 -11.53
N HIS A 153 -21.65 -5.64 -10.24
CA HIS A 153 -21.64 -6.93 -9.55
C HIS A 153 -22.71 -7.88 -10.10
N ASP A 154 -23.92 -7.37 -10.32
CA ASP A 154 -25.02 -8.15 -10.89
C ASP A 154 -24.70 -8.63 -12.32
N ARG A 155 -24.06 -7.79 -13.14
CA ARG A 155 -23.58 -8.13 -14.48
C ARG A 155 -22.63 -9.33 -14.46
N ASP A 156 -21.68 -9.34 -13.54
CA ASP A 156 -20.70 -10.43 -13.40
C ASP A 156 -21.37 -11.73 -12.93
N ASN A 157 -22.35 -11.63 -12.04
CA ASN A 157 -23.16 -12.77 -11.60
C ASN A 157 -23.98 -13.37 -12.75
N VAL A 158 -24.61 -12.52 -13.58
CA VAL A 158 -25.34 -12.96 -14.78
C VAL A 158 -24.39 -13.63 -15.79
N LYS A 159 -23.21 -13.05 -16.04
CA LYS A 159 -22.18 -13.67 -16.90
C LYS A 159 -21.72 -15.03 -16.39
N LYS A 160 -21.57 -15.21 -15.08
CA LYS A 160 -21.24 -16.51 -14.48
C LYS A 160 -22.36 -17.52 -14.71
N LYS A 161 -23.62 -17.14 -14.47
CA LYS A 161 -24.80 -17.99 -14.74
C LYS A 161 -24.93 -18.36 -16.23
N MET A 162 -24.55 -17.47 -17.13
CA MET A 162 -24.52 -17.73 -18.58
C MET A 162 -23.50 -18.81 -18.95
N LYS A 163 -22.26 -18.70 -18.43
CA LYS A 163 -21.23 -19.74 -18.64
C LYS A 163 -21.69 -21.10 -18.12
N ASP A 164 -22.30 -21.13 -16.93
CA ASP A 164 -22.84 -22.36 -16.35
C ASP A 164 -23.98 -22.96 -17.20
N ALA A 165 -24.86 -22.11 -17.75
CA ALA A 165 -25.93 -22.55 -18.64
C ALA A 165 -25.39 -23.13 -19.96
N GLU A 166 -24.36 -22.50 -20.54
CA GLU A 166 -23.70 -22.97 -21.77
C GLU A 166 -23.03 -24.34 -21.56
N LEU A 167 -22.31 -24.50 -20.44
CA LEU A 167 -21.69 -25.78 -20.07
C LEU A 167 -22.73 -26.89 -19.96
N ARG A 168 -23.85 -26.62 -19.29
CA ARG A 168 -24.94 -27.60 -19.12
C ARG A 168 -25.68 -27.90 -20.42
N LYS A 169 -25.76 -26.94 -21.35
CA LYS A 169 -26.26 -27.13 -22.71
C LYS A 169 -25.36 -28.05 -23.55
N ARG A 170 -24.03 -27.94 -23.42
CA ARG A 170 -23.08 -28.83 -24.11
C ARG A 170 -23.20 -30.28 -23.66
N ILE A 171 -23.35 -30.51 -22.34
CA ILE A 171 -23.37 -31.85 -21.74
C ILE A 171 -24.78 -32.49 -21.79
N GLY A 172 -25.84 -31.69 -21.90
CA GLY A 172 -27.22 -32.13 -21.78
C GLY A 172 -27.81 -32.87 -22.99
N SER A 173 -28.85 -33.66 -22.71
CA SER A 173 -29.72 -34.30 -23.72
C SER A 173 -30.48 -33.26 -24.58
N SER A 174 -31.05 -33.68 -25.71
CA SER A 174 -31.77 -32.80 -26.66
C SER A 174 -32.90 -31.97 -26.03
N MET A 175 -33.61 -32.52 -25.04
CA MET A 175 -34.64 -31.79 -24.30
C MET A 175 -34.04 -30.75 -23.33
N MET A 176 -32.91 -31.09 -22.70
CA MET A 176 -32.18 -30.21 -21.80
C MET A 176 -31.59 -29.00 -22.55
N LYS A 177 -31.14 -29.22 -23.79
CA LYS A 177 -30.66 -28.16 -24.68
C LYS A 177 -31.74 -27.09 -24.91
N LYS A 178 -32.97 -27.49 -25.23
CA LYS A 178 -34.11 -26.56 -25.40
C LYS A 178 -34.41 -25.75 -24.13
N TYR A 179 -34.24 -26.34 -22.95
CA TYR A 179 -34.42 -25.64 -21.68
C TYR A 179 -33.33 -24.58 -21.46
N TYR A 180 -32.06 -24.96 -21.62
CA TYR A 180 -30.96 -24.02 -21.47
C TYR A 180 -30.91 -22.96 -22.58
N ASP A 181 -31.39 -23.26 -23.79
CA ASP A 181 -31.57 -22.26 -24.86
C ASP A 181 -32.55 -21.16 -24.44
N ARG A 182 -33.66 -21.51 -23.78
CA ARG A 182 -34.59 -20.51 -23.25
C ARG A 182 -33.96 -19.72 -22.11
N LYS A 183 -33.26 -20.40 -21.20
CA LYS A 183 -32.60 -19.77 -20.05
C LYS A 183 -31.46 -18.83 -20.47
N GLU A 184 -30.73 -19.19 -21.53
CA GLU A 184 -29.68 -18.36 -22.13
C GLU A 184 -30.28 -17.06 -22.70
N LYS A 185 -31.42 -17.17 -23.40
CA LYS A 185 -32.14 -15.99 -23.91
C LYS A 185 -32.64 -15.06 -22.81
N THR A 186 -33.15 -15.60 -21.71
CA THR A 186 -33.59 -14.76 -20.57
C THR A 186 -32.40 -14.06 -19.92
N LEU A 187 -31.30 -14.77 -19.68
CA LEU A 187 -30.09 -14.19 -19.11
C LEU A 187 -29.43 -13.15 -20.03
N LEU A 188 -29.53 -13.30 -21.35
CA LEU A 188 -29.11 -12.28 -22.31
C LEU A 188 -29.98 -11.02 -22.24
N ALA A 189 -31.28 -11.17 -22.05
CA ALA A 189 -32.18 -10.04 -21.85
C ALA A 189 -31.85 -9.31 -20.54
N ASP A 190 -31.65 -10.05 -19.45
CA ASP A 190 -31.24 -9.49 -18.15
C ASP A 190 -29.89 -8.74 -18.26
N LEU A 191 -28.94 -9.29 -19.02
CA LEU A 191 -27.64 -8.64 -19.23
C LEU A 191 -27.77 -7.34 -20.02
N ALA A 192 -28.63 -7.32 -21.05
CA ALA A 192 -28.89 -6.12 -21.84
C ALA A 192 -29.55 -5.02 -20.99
N ASP A 193 -30.46 -5.38 -20.09
CA ASP A 193 -31.12 -4.44 -19.16
C ASP A 193 -30.13 -3.84 -18.15
N ILE A 194 -29.21 -4.66 -17.63
CA ILE A 194 -28.12 -4.18 -16.76
C ILE A 194 -27.18 -3.25 -17.54
N ASP A 195 -26.78 -3.64 -18.75
CA ASP A 195 -25.88 -2.82 -19.58
C ASP A 195 -26.55 -1.48 -19.98
N SER A 196 -27.87 -1.44 -20.24
CA SER A 196 -28.57 -0.16 -20.50
C SER A 196 -28.66 0.72 -19.26
N ARG A 197 -28.99 0.16 -18.09
CA ARG A 197 -29.08 0.94 -16.85
C ARG A 197 -27.71 1.45 -16.40
N MET A 198 -26.63 0.70 -16.66
CA MET A 198 -25.26 1.21 -16.48
C MET A 198 -24.94 2.37 -17.42
N ALA A 199 -25.40 2.32 -18.67
CA ALA A 199 -25.17 3.40 -19.64
C ALA A 199 -25.94 4.67 -19.27
N GLU A 200 -27.18 4.55 -18.78
CA GLU A 200 -27.97 5.67 -18.25
C GLU A 200 -27.30 6.32 -17.03
N LEU A 201 -26.77 5.50 -16.11
CA LEU A 201 -26.01 6.00 -14.96
C LEU A 201 -24.69 6.66 -15.38
N ASP A 202 -24.00 6.13 -16.39
CA ASP A 202 -22.77 6.75 -16.92
C ASP A 202 -23.07 8.09 -17.62
N GLU A 203 -24.17 8.18 -18.37
CA GLU A 203 -24.61 9.42 -19.04
C GLU A 203 -25.02 10.50 -18.03
N THR A 204 -25.76 10.13 -16.98
CA THR A 204 -26.15 11.06 -15.90
C THR A 204 -24.93 11.58 -15.14
N LEU A 205 -23.95 10.73 -14.87
CA LEU A 205 -22.69 11.11 -14.23
C LEU A 205 -21.77 11.95 -15.13
N ASN A 206 -21.85 11.78 -16.46
CA ASN A 206 -20.95 12.42 -17.42
C ASN A 206 -21.58 13.60 -18.17
N ARG A 207 -22.80 14.03 -17.79
CA ARG A 207 -23.46 15.19 -18.39
C ARG A 207 -22.64 16.46 -18.06
N PRO A 208 -22.17 17.24 -19.06
CA PRO A 208 -21.52 18.51 -18.79
C PRO A 208 -22.52 19.42 -18.05
N GLY A 209 -22.17 19.81 -16.83
CA GLY A 209 -23.07 20.54 -15.94
C GLY A 209 -23.56 21.85 -16.57
N GLU A 210 -24.83 21.91 -16.96
CA GLU A 210 -25.57 23.16 -16.98
C GLU A 210 -25.88 23.55 -15.54
N GLY A 211 -25.01 24.41 -14.99
CA GLY A 211 -25.40 25.36 -13.94
C GLY A 211 -25.38 24.86 -12.50
N GLU A 212 -24.19 24.68 -11.94
CA GLU A 212 -23.92 25.15 -10.57
C GLU A 212 -22.47 25.64 -10.49
N GLY A 213 -22.30 26.92 -10.77
CA GLY A 213 -21.06 27.62 -10.50
C GLY A 213 -20.91 27.76 -8.99
N LEU A 214 -19.91 27.09 -8.42
CA LEU A 214 -19.18 27.59 -7.26
C LEU A 214 -17.72 27.11 -7.35
N SER A 215 -16.97 27.83 -8.17
CA SER A 215 -15.52 27.92 -8.05
C SER A 215 -15.16 28.59 -6.72
N GLY A 216 -14.19 28.02 -6.02
CA GLY A 216 -13.59 28.55 -4.79
C GLY A 216 -13.62 27.45 -3.73
N ASP A 217 -12.58 26.66 -3.52
CA ASP A 217 -11.17 26.99 -3.51
C ASP A 217 -10.40 25.66 -3.70
N VAL A 218 -9.72 25.51 -4.83
CA VAL A 218 -8.63 24.54 -4.99
C VAL A 218 -7.45 25.37 -5.41
N THR A 219 -6.69 25.82 -4.42
CA THR A 219 -5.36 26.39 -4.64
C THR A 219 -4.51 25.28 -5.25
N GLN A 220 -4.31 25.36 -6.57
CA GLN A 220 -3.32 24.60 -7.31
C GLN A 220 -1.98 25.27 -7.08
N ASP A 221 -1.14 24.72 -6.21
CA ASP A 221 0.28 25.04 -6.22
C ASP A 221 0.92 24.29 -7.41
N GLU A 222 1.23 25.08 -8.43
CA GLU A 222 1.78 24.70 -9.72
C GLU A 222 3.11 23.91 -9.64
N PRO A 223 3.39 23.03 -10.62
CA PRO A 223 4.66 22.35 -10.79
C PRO A 223 5.76 23.31 -11.29
N VAL A 224 6.83 23.47 -10.52
CA VAL A 224 8.06 24.16 -10.94
C VAL A 224 8.64 23.45 -12.17
N SER A 225 8.52 24.08 -13.34
CA SER A 225 9.22 23.72 -14.56
C SER A 225 10.21 24.82 -14.95
N ILE A 226 11.45 24.35 -15.13
CA ILE A 226 12.65 25.08 -15.51
C ILE A 226 12.60 25.43 -17.01
N LEU A 227 13.27 26.53 -17.37
CA LEU A 227 13.65 27.06 -18.70
C LEU A 227 12.72 28.10 -19.37
N ALA A 228 13.08 29.38 -19.22
CA ALA A 228 13.07 30.35 -20.31
C ALA A 228 14.10 31.46 -20.02
N VAL A 229 15.16 31.50 -20.83
CA VAL A 229 16.13 32.60 -20.93
C VAL A 229 15.48 33.72 -21.75
N PRO A 230 15.60 35.01 -21.36
CA PRO A 230 15.42 36.10 -22.30
C PRO A 230 16.77 36.66 -22.72
N ASP A 231 17.03 36.58 -24.02
CA ASP A 231 18.01 37.40 -24.74
C ASP A 231 17.64 38.88 -24.61
N VAL A 232 18.61 39.73 -24.23
CA VAL A 232 18.52 41.18 -24.38
C VAL A 232 19.72 41.67 -25.17
N GLU A 233 19.37 42.45 -26.18
CA GLU A 233 20.15 43.07 -27.25
C GLU A 233 21.37 43.89 -26.83
N SER A 234 22.37 43.79 -27.72
CA SER A 234 23.29 44.82 -28.23
C SER A 234 23.53 46.10 -27.42
N ASP A 235 24.81 46.37 -27.15
CA ASP A 235 25.40 47.63 -27.60
C ASP A 235 26.92 47.51 -27.84
N THR A 236 27.31 48.28 -28.85
CA THR A 236 28.57 48.49 -29.58
C THR A 236 29.73 49.08 -28.75
N GLU A 237 30.96 48.84 -29.25
CA GLU A 237 32.23 49.63 -29.18
C GLU A 237 33.42 48.72 -28.80
N GLU A 238 34.25 48.25 -29.73
CA GLU A 238 35.32 48.93 -30.51
C GLU A 238 36.67 49.02 -29.75
N SER A 239 37.69 48.34 -30.31
CA SER A 239 39.15 48.49 -30.07
C SER A 239 39.65 48.13 -28.66
N ASP A 240 40.84 47.57 -28.42
CA ASP A 240 42.11 47.76 -29.09
C ASP A 240 43.10 46.63 -28.74
N THR A 241 44.06 46.44 -29.65
CA THR A 241 45.20 45.51 -29.67
C THR A 241 46.26 45.67 -28.56
N LYS A 242 46.83 44.54 -28.09
CA LYS A 242 48.27 44.23 -27.79
C LYS A 242 48.34 42.98 -26.89
N GLU A 243 48.92 41.84 -27.27
CA GLU A 243 50.33 41.51 -27.58
C GLU A 243 51.30 41.73 -26.41
N SER A 244 52.20 40.73 -26.22
CA SER A 244 53.34 40.64 -25.30
C SER A 244 52.97 40.31 -23.84
N ASP A 245 53.72 39.55 -23.04
CA ASP A 245 54.88 38.67 -23.21
C ASP A 245 55.16 38.12 -21.78
N THR A 246 55.68 36.89 -21.70
CA THR A 246 56.88 36.51 -20.92
C THR A 246 56.94 36.71 -19.38
N GLU A 247 57.33 35.62 -18.69
CA GLU A 247 58.07 35.53 -17.40
C GLU A 247 57.37 36.11 -16.14
N GLU A 248 57.34 35.48 -14.96
CA GLU A 248 58.20 34.53 -14.22
C GLU A 248 57.34 33.62 -13.34
#